data_AF-W6KD17-F1
#
_entry.id   AF-W6KD17-F1
#
_cell.length_a   1.000
_cell.length_b   1.000
_cell.length_c   1.000
_cell.angle_alpha   90.00
_cell.angle_beta   90.00
_cell.angle_gamma   90.00
#
_symmetry.space_group_name_H-M   'P 1'
#
loop_
_entity.id
_entity.type
_entity.pdbx_description
1 polymer ?
#
loop_
_entity_poly.entity_id
_entity_poly.type
_entity_poly.pdbx_seq_one_letter_code
_entity_poly.pdbx_strand_id
1 'polypeptide(L)'
;MAQDLTQDFIARNRPSLIRVGLFFGLAVVLAVLSGEPGMLHVLESLLRLGALISAFAAYFMKDRSIDAPTLTRWDEAAFLLILALLFGFLGGPEPI
;
A
#
# COMPACT_ATOMS: atom_id res chain seq x y z
N MET A 1 -3.39 8.64 -28.59
CA MET A 1 -4.63 8.43 -27.80
C MET A 1 -4.40 7.63 -26.52
N ALA A 2 -3.79 6.44 -26.55
CA ALA A 2 -3.48 5.69 -25.30
C ALA A 2 -2.46 6.40 -24.39
N GLN A 3 -1.49 7.12 -24.97
CA GLN A 3 -0.45 7.82 -24.23
C GLN A 3 -0.97 9.05 -23.44
N ASP A 4 -1.99 9.74 -23.95
CA ASP A 4 -2.66 10.86 -23.25
C ASP A 4 -3.45 10.37 -22.03
N LEU A 5 -4.19 9.26 -22.17
CA LEU A 5 -5.00 8.71 -21.09
C LEU A 5 -4.16 8.28 -19.88
N THR A 6 -2.96 7.75 -20.13
CA THR A 6 -2.02 7.37 -19.07
C THR A 6 -1.45 8.58 -18.34
N GLN A 7 -1.10 9.65 -19.06
CA GLN A 7 -0.59 10.89 -18.44
C GLN A 7 -1.66 11.56 -17.58
N ASP A 8 -2.91 11.61 -18.07
CA ASP A 8 -4.04 12.17 -17.32
C ASP A 8 -4.37 11.35 -16.07
N PHE A 9 -4.29 10.03 -16.15
CA PHE A 9 -4.44 9.15 -14.99
C PHE A 9 -3.34 9.39 -13.96
N ILE A 10 -2.07 9.43 -14.39
CA ILE A 10 -0.94 9.65 -13.48
C ILE A 10 -1.05 11.03 -12.83
N ALA A 11 -1.36 12.08 -13.59
CA ALA A 11 -1.47 13.44 -13.06
C ALA A 11 -2.54 13.54 -11.96
N ARG A 12 -3.72 12.94 -12.19
CA ARG A 12 -4.82 12.92 -11.22
C ARG A 12 -4.51 12.10 -9.96
N ASN A 13 -3.78 11.00 -10.12
CA ASN A 13 -3.52 10.04 -9.05
C ASN A 13 -2.15 10.19 -8.39
N ARG A 14 -1.33 11.13 -8.86
CA ARG A 14 0.04 11.36 -8.39
C ARG A 14 0.14 11.44 -6.86
N PRO A 15 -0.75 12.14 -6.12
CA PRO A 15 -0.64 12.21 -4.66
C PRO A 15 -0.79 10.84 -3.99
N SER A 16 -1.75 10.02 -4.43
CA SER A 16 -2.00 8.69 -3.89
C SER A 16 -0.86 7.73 -4.23
N LEU A 17 -0.37 7.77 -5.48
CA LEU A 17 0.79 6.98 -5.92
C LEU A 17 2.05 7.32 -5.11
N ILE A 18 2.31 8.60 -4.85
CA ILE A 18 3.45 9.04 -4.04
C ILE A 18 3.31 8.53 -2.60
N ARG A 19 2.13 8.64 -1.99
CA ARG A 19 1.91 8.15 -0.61
C ARG A 19 2.14 6.65 -0.49
N VAL A 20 1.54 5.88 -1.39
CA VAL A 20 1.70 4.41 -1.42
C VAL A 20 3.16 4.04 -1.66
N GLY A 21 3.83 4.70 -2.62
CA GLY A 21 5.25 4.46 -2.91
C GLY A 21 6.17 4.80 -1.73
N LEU A 22 5.92 5.93 -1.06
CA LEU A 22 6.67 6.32 0.14
C LEU A 22 6.46 5.34 1.30
N PHE A 23 5.20 4.93 1.53
CA PHE A 23 4.90 3.95 2.57
C PHE A 23 5.58 2.61 2.29
N PHE A 24 5.45 2.11 1.05
CA PHE A 24 6.07 0.86 0.64
C PHE A 24 7.59 0.91 0.77
N GLY A 25 8.22 1.98 0.26
CA GLY A 25 9.67 2.17 0.39
C GLY A 25 10.13 2.21 1.83
N LEU A 26 9.40 2.92 2.70
CA LEU A 26 9.68 2.95 4.14
C LEU A 26 9.55 1.55 4.76
N ALA A 27 8.48 0.81 4.43
CA ALA A 27 8.27 -0.54 4.93
C ALA A 27 9.41 -1.49 4.53
N VAL A 28 9.90 -1.40 3.29
CA VAL A 28 11.06 -2.17 2.82
C VAL A 28 12.31 -1.80 3.61
N VAL A 29 12.59 -0.50 3.80
CA VAL A 29 13.76 -0.06 4.57
C VAL A 29 13.70 -0.59 6.01
N LEU A 30 12.53 -0.48 6.66
CA LEU A 30 12.35 -0.99 8.02
C LEU A 30 12.49 -2.51 8.11
N ALA A 31 11.95 -3.24 7.13
CA ALA A 31 12.10 -4.69 7.06
C ALA A 31 13.58 -5.10 6.89
N VAL A 32 14.32 -4.42 6.00
CA VAL A 32 15.76 -4.67 5.82
C VAL A 32 16.55 -4.35 7.09
N LEU A 33 16.24 -3.24 7.75
CA LEU A 33 16.90 -2.83 8.99
C LEU A 33 16.61 -3.75 10.18
N SER A 34 15.51 -4.50 10.15
CA SER A 34 15.19 -5.46 11.22
C SER A 34 16.25 -6.56 11.35
N GLY A 35 16.95 -6.91 10.26
CA GLY A 35 17.98 -7.95 10.25
C GLY A 35 17.45 -9.37 10.55
N GLU A 36 16.13 -9.54 10.62
CA GLU A 36 15.49 -10.81 10.97
C GLU A 36 15.50 -11.81 9.81
N PRO A 37 15.67 -13.12 10.05
CA PRO A 37 15.54 -14.16 9.03
C PRO A 37 14.15 -14.19 8.36
N GLY A 38 13.14 -13.55 8.97
CA GLY A 38 11.76 -13.43 8.48
C GLY A 38 11.43 -12.07 7.84
N MET A 39 12.35 -11.46 7.09
CA MET A 39 12.15 -10.13 6.48
C MET A 39 10.82 -9.98 5.73
N LEU A 40 10.35 -11.03 5.05
CA LEU A 40 9.07 -11.02 4.35
C LEU A 40 7.86 -10.93 5.29
N HIS A 41 7.92 -11.55 6.47
CA HIS A 41 6.89 -11.44 7.51
C HIS A 41 6.88 -10.06 8.15
N VAL A 42 8.05 -9.48 8.40
CA VAL A 42 8.18 -8.09 8.88
C VAL A 42 7.58 -7.14 7.85
N LEU A 43 7.95 -7.28 6.57
CA LEU A 43 7.40 -6.47 5.49
C LEU A 43 5.88 -6.62 5.37
N GLU A 44 5.38 -7.86 5.42
CA GLU A 44 3.94 -8.15 5.38
C GLU A 44 3.18 -7.47 6.52
N SER A 45 3.70 -7.56 7.75
CA SER A 45 3.11 -6.92 8.93
C SER A 45 3.11 -5.40 8.82
N LEU A 46 4.19 -4.80 8.32
CA LEU A 46 4.26 -3.36 8.06
C LEU A 46 3.26 -2.91 6.99
N LEU A 47 3.07 -3.70 5.94
CA LEU A 47 2.09 -3.40 4.89
C LEU A 47 0.64 -3.54 5.40
N ARG A 48 0.34 -4.54 6.23
CA ARG A 48 -0.96 -4.64 6.92
C ARG A 48 -1.22 -3.42 7.82
N LEU A 49 -0.22 -2.98 8.57
CA LEU A 49 -0.31 -1.76 9.38
C LEU A 49 -0.59 -0.53 8.51
N GLY A 50 0.10 -0.41 7.38
CA GLY A 50 -0.14 0.66 6.41
C GLY A 50 -1.56 0.66 5.84
N ALA A 51 -2.05 -0.51 5.44
CA ALA A 51 -3.41 -0.68 4.97
C ALA A 51 -4.43 -0.23 6.02
N LEU A 52 -4.22 -0.60 7.28
CA LEU A 52 -5.06 -0.20 8.40
C LEU A 52 -5.03 1.33 8.62
N ILE A 53 -3.85 1.94 8.61
CA ILE A 53 -3.69 3.40 8.76
C ILE A 53 -4.40 4.13 7.62
N SER A 54 -4.24 3.69 6.37
CA SER A 54 -4.91 4.28 5.21
C SER A 54 -6.44 4.16 5.30
N ALA A 55 -6.96 3.00 5.74
CA ALA A 55 -8.40 2.80 5.96
C ALA A 55 -8.94 3.71 7.08
N PHE A 56 -8.22 3.84 8.19
CA PHE A 56 -8.59 4.78 9.27
C PHE A 56 -8.59 6.22 8.76
N ALA A 57 -7.57 6.62 8.01
CA ALA A 57 -7.51 7.95 7.44
C ALA A 57 -8.66 8.20 6.46
N ALA A 58 -9.04 7.21 5.65
CA ALA A 58 -10.20 7.29 4.77
C ALA A 58 -11.50 7.51 5.57
N TYR A 59 -11.69 6.75 6.65
CA TYR A 59 -12.84 6.88 7.54
C TYR A 59 -12.93 8.26 8.20
N PHE A 60 -11.83 8.73 8.82
CA PHE A 60 -11.82 10.01 9.55
C PHE A 60 -11.91 11.23 8.63
N MET A 61 -11.30 11.16 7.44
CA MET A 61 -11.39 12.25 6.47
C MET A 61 -12.71 12.29 5.71
N LYS A 62 -13.63 11.34 6.00
CA LYS A 62 -14.90 11.18 5.29
C LYS A 62 -14.68 11.16 3.77
N ASP A 63 -13.63 10.45 3.35
CA ASP A 63 -13.21 10.43 1.95
C ASP A 63 -14.38 9.94 1.10
N ARG A 64 -14.67 10.64 -0.01
CA ARG A 64 -15.86 10.34 -0.81
C ARG A 64 -15.74 8.96 -1.44
N SER A 65 -16.90 8.33 -1.61
CA SER A 65 -17.11 6.92 -1.94
C SER A 65 -16.27 6.37 -3.10
N ILE A 66 -16.31 5.05 -3.21
CA ILE A 66 -15.83 4.17 -4.30
C ILE A 66 -16.06 4.73 -5.73
N ASP A 67 -16.93 5.72 -5.89
CA ASP A 67 -17.28 6.37 -7.17
C ASP A 67 -16.40 7.59 -7.53
N ALA A 68 -15.37 7.91 -6.73
CA ALA A 68 -14.49 9.02 -7.02
C ALA A 68 -13.68 8.77 -8.32
N PRO A 69 -13.50 9.79 -9.19
CA PRO A 69 -12.75 9.65 -10.44
C PRO A 69 -11.23 9.53 -10.26
N THR A 70 -10.77 9.29 -9.02
CA THR A 70 -9.35 9.26 -8.59
C THR A 70 -9.16 8.20 -7.50
N LEU A 71 -7.95 7.64 -7.41
CA LEU A 71 -7.53 6.73 -6.35
C LEU A 71 -7.77 7.35 -4.98
N THR A 72 -8.72 6.76 -4.27
CA THR A 72 -9.12 7.11 -2.91
C THR A 72 -8.17 6.50 -1.89
N ARG A 73 -8.27 6.93 -0.63
CA ARG A 73 -7.55 6.27 0.47
C ARG A 73 -8.00 4.83 0.70
N TRP A 74 -9.22 4.48 0.28
CA TRP A 74 -9.68 3.08 0.27
C TRP A 74 -8.91 2.23 -0.73
N ASP A 75 -8.62 2.78 -1.92
CA ASP A 75 -7.81 2.10 -2.93
C ASP A 75 -6.35 1.94 -2.47
N GLU A 76 -5.79 2.95 -1.78
CA GLU A 76 -4.47 2.84 -1.16
C GLU A 76 -4.43 1.70 -0.12
N ALA A 77 -5.44 1.63 0.75
CA ALA A 77 -5.55 0.57 1.75
C ALA A 77 -5.67 -0.82 1.12
N ALA A 78 -6.52 -0.95 0.09
CA ALA A 78 -6.69 -2.20 -0.64
C ALA A 78 -5.40 -2.64 -1.33
N PHE A 79 -4.69 -1.71 -1.97
CA PHE A 79 -3.42 -2.01 -2.62
C PHE A 79 -2.34 -2.47 -1.63
N LEU A 80 -2.20 -1.78 -0.50
CA LEU A 80 -1.27 -2.18 0.56
C LEU A 80 -1.62 -3.55 1.14
N LEU A 81 -2.91 -3.84 1.31
CA LEU A 81 -3.38 -5.15 1.77
C LEU A 81 -3.08 -6.26 0.76
N ILE A 82 -3.30 -6.02 -0.54
CA ILE A 82 -2.96 -6.99 -1.61
C ILE A 82 -1.47 -7.29 -1.58
N LEU A 83 -0.63 -6.26 -1.48
CA LEU A 83 0.82 -6.45 -1.34
C LEU A 83 1.15 -7.27 -0.08
N ALA A 84 0.54 -6.94 1.05
CA ALA A 84 0.75 -7.68 2.29
C ALA A 84 0.42 -9.17 2.12
N LEU A 85 -0.74 -9.50 1.54
CA LEU A 85 -1.14 -10.87 1.27
C LEU A 85 -0.16 -11.59 0.34
N LEU A 86 0.33 -10.90 -0.69
CA LEU A 86 1.32 -11.44 -1.62
C LEU A 86 2.63 -11.78 -0.89
N PHE A 87 3.15 -10.86 -0.07
CA PHE A 87 4.38 -11.08 0.68
C PHE A 87 4.23 -12.15 1.76
N GLY A 88 3.07 -12.23 2.42
CA GLY A 88 2.76 -13.31 3.37
C GLY A 88 2.69 -14.67 2.70
N PHE A 89 2.09 -14.75 1.50
CA PHE A 89 2.07 -15.98 0.70
C PHE A 89 3.49 -16.42 0.28
N LEU A 90 4.35 -15.47 -0.10
CA LEU A 90 5.74 -15.75 -0.49
C LEU A 90 6.64 -16.07 0.72
N GLY A 91 6.34 -15.53 1.91
CA GLY A 91 7.08 -15.80 3.14
C GLY A 91 6.96 -17.25 3.63
N GLY A 92 5.91 -17.96 3.21
CA GLY A 92 5.64 -19.32 3.67
C GLY A 92 5.17 -19.36 5.13
N PRO A 93 4.89 -20.55 5.69
CA PRO A 93 4.60 -20.68 7.11
C PRO A 93 5.87 -20.42 7.94
N GLU A 94 5.75 -19.58 8.98
CA GLU A 94 6.81 -19.40 9.98
C GLU A 94 7.10 -20.75 10.66
N PRO A 95 8.38 -21.17 10.75
CA PRO A 95 8.74 -22.31 11.59
C PRO A 95 8.53 -21.91 13.05
N ILE A 96 7.55 -22.55 13.69
CA ILE A 96 7.19 -22.39 15.10
C ILE A 96 8.31 -22.90 16.01
#